data_AF-A0A0G0GM47-F1
#
_entry.id   AF-A0A0G0GM47-F1
#
_cell.length_a   1.000
_cell.length_b   1.000
_cell.length_c   1.000
_cell.angle_alpha   90.00
_cell.angle_beta   90.00
_cell.angle_gamma   90.00
#
_symmetry.space_group_name_H-M   'P 1'
#
loop_
_entity.id
_entity.type
_entity.pdbx_description
1 polymer ?
#
loop_
_entity_poly.entity_id
_entity_poly.type
_entity_poly.pdbx_seq_one_letter_code
_entity_poly.pdbx_strand_id
1 'polypeptide(L)'
;MDIEQLKNELRTLGFTEDKLNQLLDLATEEALSVALEDLNRTGDDATMEELANLMEAQPTDANDLTNKVNILFEKIYHQNADTKKIELISSYLNGVIEDTKKAKDLYARYQAGDPTAVATVKAQEGNPDVQKIQDMM
;
A
#
# COMPACT_ATOMS: atom_id res chain seq x y z
N MET A 1 -6.19 -14.23 -4.24
CA MET A 1 -6.46 -14.24 -2.79
C MET A 1 -7.49 -13.16 -2.55
N ASP A 2 -8.50 -13.40 -1.72
CA ASP A 2 -9.56 -12.42 -1.48
C ASP A 2 -9.10 -11.36 -0.46
N ILE A 3 -9.52 -10.10 -0.62
CA ILE A 3 -9.21 -9.00 0.31
C ILE A 3 -9.66 -9.35 1.73
N GLU A 4 -10.81 -10.03 1.88
CA GLU A 4 -11.26 -10.47 3.21
C GLU A 4 -10.36 -11.55 3.84
N GLN A 5 -9.72 -12.40 3.03
CA GLN A 5 -8.71 -13.34 3.52
C GLN A 5 -7.47 -12.59 4.02
N LEU A 6 -7.02 -11.58 3.27
CA LEU A 6 -5.86 -10.75 3.65
C LEU A 6 -6.12 -9.97 4.93
N LYS A 7 -7.31 -9.37 5.06
CA LYS A 7 -7.74 -8.68 6.30
C LYS A 7 -7.74 -9.62 7.49
N ASN A 8 -8.27 -10.83 7.33
CA ASN A 8 -8.26 -11.83 8.41
C ASN A 8 -6.83 -12.23 8.79
N GLU A 9 -5.94 -12.40 7.83
CA GLU A 9 -4.55 -12.71 8.10
C GLU A 9 -3.85 -11.57 8.86
N LEU A 10 -4.02 -10.31 8.44
CA LEU A 10 -3.51 -9.14 9.14
C LEU A 10 -4.06 -9.05 10.59
N ARG A 11 -5.32 -9.41 10.83
CA ARG A 11 -5.87 -9.53 12.19
C ARG A 11 -5.13 -10.58 13.02
N THR A 12 -4.82 -11.75 12.46
CA THR A 12 -4.02 -12.76 13.18
C THR A 12 -2.58 -12.29 13.45
N LEU A 13 -2.07 -11.40 12.60
CA LEU A 13 -0.80 -10.71 12.81
C LEU A 13 -0.89 -9.57 13.85
N GLY A 14 -2.08 -9.24 14.36
CA GLY A 14 -2.28 -8.28 15.44
C GLY A 14 -2.66 -6.87 14.99
N PHE A 15 -3.02 -6.68 13.72
CA PHE A 15 -3.59 -5.40 13.27
C PHE A 15 -4.98 -5.20 13.87
N THR A 16 -5.21 -4.04 14.49
CA THR A 16 -6.53 -3.62 14.96
C THR A 16 -7.38 -3.13 13.77
N GLU A 17 -8.70 -3.02 13.96
CA GLU A 17 -9.59 -2.54 12.89
C GLU A 17 -9.20 -1.12 12.42
N ASP A 18 -8.83 -0.23 13.33
CA ASP A 18 -8.34 1.12 12.96
C ASP A 18 -7.09 1.07 12.09
N LYS A 19 -6.16 0.16 12.41
CA LYS A 19 -4.93 -0.03 11.62
C LYS A 19 -5.21 -0.70 10.27
N LEU A 20 -6.20 -1.59 10.21
CA LEU A 20 -6.65 -2.17 8.94
C LEU A 20 -7.28 -1.12 8.05
N ASN A 21 -8.11 -0.23 8.60
CA ASN A 21 -8.71 0.86 7.83
C ASN A 21 -7.63 1.80 7.29
N GLN A 22 -6.70 2.25 8.14
CA GLN A 22 -5.54 3.05 7.71
C GLN A 22 -4.72 2.34 6.62
N LEU A 23 -4.53 1.03 6.75
CA LEU A 23 -3.78 0.25 5.77
C LEU A 23 -4.53 0.11 4.43
N LEU A 24 -5.85 -0.01 4.45
CA LEU A 24 -6.68 -0.04 3.25
C LEU A 24 -6.70 1.31 2.53
N ASP A 25 -6.68 2.40 3.28
CA ASP A 25 -6.55 3.75 2.73
C ASP A 25 -5.19 3.88 2.01
N LEU A 26 -4.09 3.51 2.68
CA LEU A 26 -2.74 3.49 2.08
C LEU A 26 -2.66 2.57 0.85
N ALA A 27 -3.28 1.39 0.90
CA ALA A 27 -3.30 0.47 -0.23
C ALA A 27 -4.02 1.07 -1.44
N THR A 28 -5.06 1.87 -1.20
CA THR A 28 -5.82 2.56 -2.25
C THR A 28 -5.00 3.71 -2.84
N GLU A 29 -4.28 4.47 -2.01
CA GLU A 29 -3.36 5.52 -2.45
C GLU A 29 -2.19 4.96 -3.29
N GLU A 30 -1.63 3.82 -2.88
CA GLU A 30 -0.59 3.14 -3.66
C GLU A 30 -1.14 2.64 -5.00
N ALA A 31 -2.32 2.00 -4.99
CA ALA A 31 -2.97 1.53 -6.21
C ALA A 31 -3.23 2.68 -7.20
N LEU A 32 -3.62 3.86 -6.70
CA LEU A 32 -3.75 5.07 -7.51
C LEU A 32 -2.43 5.55 -8.08
N SER A 33 -1.38 5.57 -7.27
CA SER A 33 -0.04 5.97 -7.70
C SER A 33 0.49 5.07 -8.81
N VAL A 34 0.32 3.75 -8.67
CA VAL A 34 0.68 2.77 -9.71
C VAL A 34 -0.16 2.96 -10.98
N ALA A 35 -1.47 3.19 -10.85
CA ALA A 35 -2.33 3.45 -12.00
C ALA A 35 -1.89 4.72 -12.76
N LEU A 36 -1.54 5.79 -12.06
CA LEU A 36 -1.00 7.02 -12.65
C LEU A 36 0.35 6.79 -13.34
N GLU A 37 1.23 5.96 -12.77
CA GLU A 37 2.48 5.58 -13.45
C GLU A 37 2.21 4.79 -14.73
N ASP A 38 1.27 3.84 -14.71
CA ASP A 38 0.90 3.06 -15.88
C ASP A 38 0.30 3.96 -16.97
N LEU A 39 -0.55 4.93 -16.59
CA LEU A 39 -1.07 5.95 -17.50
C LEU A 39 0.06 6.77 -18.12
N ASN A 40 1.03 7.24 -17.34
CA ASN A 40 2.17 8.00 -17.87
C ASN A 40 3.01 7.17 -18.87
N ARG A 41 3.03 5.85 -18.72
CA ARG A 41 3.78 4.95 -19.61
C ARG A 41 3.01 4.55 -20.88
N THR A 42 1.69 4.48 -20.80
CA THR A 42 0.86 3.81 -21.83
C THR A 42 -0.27 4.67 -22.38
N GLY A 43 -0.64 5.75 -21.68
CA GLY A 43 -1.73 6.64 -22.05
C GLY A 43 -1.38 7.51 -23.25
N ASP A 44 -2.39 7.78 -24.07
CA ASP A 44 -2.31 8.85 -25.07
C ASP A 44 -2.53 10.22 -24.42
N ASP A 45 -2.04 11.27 -25.09
CA ASP A 45 -2.11 12.65 -24.60
C ASP A 45 -3.55 13.09 -24.31
N ALA A 46 -4.53 12.61 -25.07
CA ALA A 46 -5.94 12.95 -24.89
C ALA A 46 -6.51 12.37 -23.58
N THR A 47 -6.15 11.13 -23.25
CA THR A 47 -6.56 10.47 -22.01
C THR A 47 -5.90 11.12 -20.80
N MET A 48 -4.62 11.52 -20.92
CA MET A 48 -3.94 12.28 -19.87
C MET A 48 -4.57 13.65 -19.63
N GLU A 49 -4.92 14.37 -20.69
CA GLU A 49 -5.57 15.70 -20.59
C GLU A 49 -6.97 15.60 -19.98
N GLU A 50 -7.78 14.61 -20.36
CA GLU A 50 -9.09 14.37 -19.73
C GLU A 50 -8.96 14.07 -18.24
N LEU A 51 -7.99 13.22 -17.85
CA LEU A 51 -7.79 12.86 -16.45
C LEU A 51 -7.21 14.03 -15.63
N ALA A 52 -6.33 14.84 -16.20
CA ALA A 52 -5.82 16.04 -15.56
C ALA A 52 -6.97 17.01 -15.24
N ASN A 53 -7.87 17.25 -16.19
CA ASN A 53 -9.05 18.09 -15.98
C ASN A 53 -10.00 17.52 -14.90
N LEU A 54 -10.15 16.18 -14.85
CA LEU A 54 -10.95 15.50 -13.83
C LEU A 54 -10.37 15.66 -12.42
N MET A 55 -9.04 15.64 -12.30
CA MET A 55 -8.30 15.74 -11.06
C MET A 55 -8.06 17.17 -10.58
N GLU A 56 -8.00 18.16 -11.48
CA GLU A 56 -7.91 19.59 -11.12
C GLU A 56 -9.15 20.07 -10.36
N ALA A 57 -10.33 19.52 -10.67
CA ALA A 57 -11.50 19.75 -9.86
C ALA A 57 -11.28 19.12 -8.47
N GLN A 58 -11.13 19.93 -7.42
CA GLN A 58 -11.06 19.40 -6.06
C GLN A 58 -12.33 18.58 -5.76
N PRO A 59 -12.18 17.38 -5.18
CA PRO A 59 -13.34 16.59 -4.78
C PRO A 59 -14.13 17.36 -3.73
N THR A 60 -15.44 17.46 -3.95
CA THR A 60 -16.37 18.16 -3.05
C THR A 60 -16.70 17.36 -1.79
N ASP A 61 -16.61 16.03 -1.87
CA ASP A 61 -16.76 15.09 -0.77
C ASP A 61 -16.05 13.75 -1.05
N ALA A 62 -16.15 12.80 -0.10
CA ALA A 62 -15.53 11.48 -0.21
C ALA A 62 -16.14 10.59 -1.31
N ASN A 63 -17.41 10.79 -1.67
CA ASN A 63 -18.04 10.06 -2.78
C ASN A 63 -17.53 10.56 -4.12
N ASP A 64 -17.34 11.87 -4.26
CA ASP A 64 -16.76 12.50 -5.44
C ASP A 64 -15.32 12.01 -5.66
N LEU A 65 -14.51 11.96 -4.60
CA LEU A 65 -13.17 11.34 -4.65
C LEU A 65 -13.24 9.88 -5.11
N THR A 66 -14.12 9.07 -4.52
CA THR A 66 -14.27 7.65 -4.88
C THR A 66 -14.66 7.47 -6.34
N ASN A 67 -15.57 8.30 -6.86
CA ASN A 67 -15.96 8.27 -8.26
C ASN A 67 -14.81 8.64 -9.19
N LYS A 68 -14.01 9.66 -8.84
CA LYS A 68 -12.83 10.04 -9.64
C LYS A 68 -11.80 8.92 -9.71
N VAL A 69 -11.57 8.22 -8.59
CA VAL A 69 -10.71 7.03 -8.55
C VAL A 69 -11.23 5.94 -9.48
N ASN A 70 -12.53 5.65 -9.44
CA ASN A 70 -13.12 4.62 -10.32
C ASN A 70 -13.00 5.01 -11.80
N ILE A 71 -13.31 6.26 -12.15
CA ILE A 71 -13.16 6.78 -13.52
C ILE A 71 -11.71 6.65 -13.99
N LEU A 72 -10.74 6.97 -13.12
CA LEU A 72 -9.33 6.85 -13.44
C LEU A 72 -8.95 5.41 -13.79
N PHE A 73 -9.34 4.45 -12.94
CA PHE A 73 -9.10 3.03 -13.20
C PHE A 73 -9.81 2.54 -14.48
N GLU A 74 -11.04 2.99 -14.75
CA GLU A 74 -11.77 2.67 -16.00
C GLU A 74 -11.08 3.24 -17.24
N LYS A 75 -10.53 4.45 -17.15
CA LYS A 75 -9.81 5.08 -18.26
C LYS A 75 -8.51 4.37 -18.59
N ILE A 76 -7.80 3.87 -17.56
CA ILE A 76 -6.50 3.23 -17.73
C ILE A 76 -6.63 1.75 -18.10
N TYR A 77 -7.51 1.01 -17.42
CA TYR A 77 -7.59 -0.44 -17.52
C TYR A 77 -8.88 -0.94 -18.20
N HIS A 78 -9.80 -0.05 -18.56
CA HIS A 78 -11.05 -0.38 -19.26
C HIS A 78 -11.85 -1.47 -18.53
N GLN A 79 -12.14 -2.57 -19.23
CA GLN A 79 -12.90 -3.71 -18.69
C GLN A 79 -12.19 -4.42 -17.54
N ASN A 80 -10.89 -4.16 -17.34
CA ASN A 80 -10.09 -4.74 -16.26
C ASN A 80 -9.97 -3.83 -15.04
N ALA A 81 -10.63 -2.66 -15.01
CA ALA A 81 -10.51 -1.68 -13.94
C ALA A 81 -10.72 -2.27 -12.55
N ASP A 82 -11.85 -2.92 -12.30
CA ASP A 82 -12.16 -3.51 -11.00
C ASP A 82 -11.16 -4.61 -10.62
N THR A 83 -10.84 -5.48 -11.57
CA THR A 83 -9.86 -6.56 -11.39
C THR A 83 -8.49 -5.99 -11.01
N LYS A 84 -8.03 -4.95 -11.72
CA LYS A 84 -6.73 -4.33 -11.47
C LYS A 84 -6.69 -3.58 -10.16
N LYS A 85 -7.76 -2.87 -9.81
CA LYS A 85 -7.90 -2.22 -8.50
C LYS A 85 -7.77 -3.23 -7.37
N ILE A 86 -8.50 -4.34 -7.45
CA ILE A 86 -8.44 -5.42 -6.46
C ILE A 86 -7.05 -6.06 -6.44
N GLU A 87 -6.44 -6.30 -7.59
CA GLU A 87 -5.10 -6.87 -7.71
C GLU A 87 -4.04 -5.99 -7.04
N LEU A 88 -4.03 -4.68 -7.31
CA LEU A 88 -3.07 -3.73 -6.74
C LEU A 88 -3.22 -3.62 -5.21
N ILE A 89 -4.46 -3.47 -4.73
CA ILE A 89 -4.74 -3.45 -3.29
C ILE A 89 -4.30 -4.77 -2.64
N SER A 90 -4.65 -5.91 -3.24
CA SER A 90 -4.28 -7.22 -2.73
C SER A 90 -2.76 -7.44 -2.73
N SER A 91 -2.06 -6.93 -3.73
CA SER A 91 -0.60 -6.98 -3.83
C SER A 91 0.06 -6.20 -2.70
N TYR A 92 -0.40 -4.97 -2.46
CA TYR A 92 0.08 -4.14 -1.36
C TYR A 92 -0.13 -4.81 0.00
N LEU A 93 -1.36 -5.28 0.27
CA LEU A 93 -1.68 -5.95 1.53
C LEU A 93 -0.85 -7.23 1.73
N ASN A 94 -0.61 -8.01 0.67
CA ASN A 94 0.30 -9.17 0.73
C ASN A 94 1.73 -8.76 1.08
N GLY A 95 2.26 -7.69 0.48
CA GLY A 95 3.57 -7.16 0.82
C GLY A 95 3.68 -6.82 2.31
N VAL A 96 2.68 -6.12 2.85
CA VAL A 96 2.64 -5.80 4.28
C VAL A 96 2.56 -7.05 5.17
N ILE A 97 1.79 -8.07 4.77
CA ILE A 97 1.73 -9.36 5.49
C ILE A 97 3.11 -10.02 5.50
N GLU A 98 3.78 -10.11 4.36
CA GLU A 98 5.09 -10.72 4.24
C GLU A 98 6.14 -9.99 5.08
N ASP A 99 6.17 -8.67 5.01
CA ASP A 99 7.12 -7.85 5.75
C ASP A 99 6.86 -7.91 7.25
N THR A 100 5.59 -7.95 7.67
CA THR A 100 5.22 -8.17 9.07
C THR A 100 5.71 -9.54 9.56
N LYS A 101 5.52 -10.61 8.77
CA LYS A 101 6.00 -11.95 9.12
C LYS A 101 7.52 -11.99 9.23
N LYS A 102 8.24 -11.41 8.27
CA LYS A 102 9.71 -11.31 8.29
C LYS A 102 10.19 -10.54 9.52
N ALA A 103 9.54 -9.43 9.86
CA ALA A 103 9.87 -8.65 11.05
C ALA A 103 9.67 -9.44 12.35
N LYS A 104 8.55 -10.17 12.47
CA LYS A 104 8.29 -11.04 13.62
C LYS A 104 9.27 -12.20 13.74
N ASP A 105 9.61 -12.84 12.63
CA ASP A 105 10.63 -13.90 12.59
C ASP A 105 12.00 -13.36 13.03
N LEU A 106 12.43 -12.23 12.46
CA LEU A 106 13.67 -11.57 12.83
C LEU A 106 13.71 -11.24 14.32
N TYR A 107 12.61 -10.69 14.85
CA TYR A 107 12.50 -10.39 16.28
C TYR A 107 12.59 -11.65 17.15
N ALA A 108 11.86 -12.71 16.81
CA ALA A 108 11.91 -13.97 17.55
C ALA A 108 13.31 -14.59 17.56
N ARG A 109 14.00 -14.57 16.40
CA ARG A 109 15.39 -15.04 16.27
C ARG A 109 16.36 -14.17 17.05
N TYR A 110 16.17 -12.85 17.03
CA TYR A 110 16.96 -11.92 17.84
C TYR A 110 16.81 -12.21 19.33
N GLN A 111 15.58 -12.41 19.83
CA GLN A 111 15.31 -12.77 21.22
C GLN A 111 15.92 -14.14 21.61
N ALA A 112 15.97 -15.08 20.67
CA ALA A 112 16.63 -16.38 20.85
C ALA A 112 18.16 -16.31 20.81
N GLY A 113 18.75 -15.13 20.52
CA GLY A 113 20.19 -14.94 20.43
C GLY A 113 20.82 -15.47 19.14
N ASP A 114 20.03 -15.61 18.07
CA ASP A 114 20.54 -16.01 16.75
C ASP A 114 21.62 -15.01 16.27
N PRO A 115 22.87 -15.47 16.00
CA PRO A 115 23.97 -14.57 15.65
C PRO A 115 23.72 -13.72 14.40
N THR A 116 22.99 -14.26 13.42
CA THR A 116 22.68 -13.54 12.17
C THR A 116 21.59 -12.49 12.40
N ALA A 117 20.57 -12.80 13.20
CA ALA A 117 19.55 -11.82 13.56
C ALA A 117 20.13 -10.68 14.40
N VAL A 118 21.01 -11.00 15.36
CA VAL A 118 21.73 -9.99 16.16
C VAL A 118 22.60 -9.10 15.27
N ALA A 119 23.34 -9.66 14.32
CA ALA A 119 24.14 -8.88 13.38
C ALA A 119 23.27 -7.96 12.51
N THR A 120 22.14 -8.44 11.99
CA THR A 120 21.19 -7.66 11.20
C THR A 120 20.63 -6.47 11.99
N VAL A 121 20.20 -6.69 13.24
CA VAL A 121 19.68 -5.61 14.09
C VAL A 121 20.79 -4.61 14.44
N LYS A 122 21.98 -5.09 14.82
CA LYS A 122 23.13 -4.22 15.12
C LYS A 122 23.61 -3.41 13.92
N ALA A 123 23.50 -3.93 12.71
CA ALA A 123 23.84 -3.18 11.51
C ALA A 123 22.94 -1.96 11.28
N GLN A 124 21.76 -1.93 11.92
CA GLN A 124 20.85 -0.78 11.90
C GLN A 124 21.02 0.15 13.11
N GLU A 125 21.81 -0.24 14.12
CA GLU A 125 22.16 0.64 15.24
C GLU A 125 23.01 1.81 14.71
N GLY A 126 22.51 3.04 14.86
CA GLY A 126 23.14 4.24 14.32
C GLY A 126 22.75 4.59 12.88
N ASN A 127 21.80 3.85 12.28
CA ASN A 127 21.16 4.31 11.05
C ASN A 127 20.31 5.56 11.35
N PRO A 128 20.59 6.72 10.73
CA PRO A 128 19.88 7.97 11.02
C PRO A 128 18.38 7.89 10.77
N ASP A 129 17.93 7.03 9.86
CA ASP A 129 16.50 6.87 9.58
C ASP A 129 15.80 6.05 10.68
N VAL A 130 16.47 5.04 11.23
CA VAL A 130 15.97 4.30 12.40
C VAL A 130 15.92 5.20 13.64
N GLN A 131 16.91 6.08 13.78
CA GLN A 131 16.97 7.05 14.88
C GLN A 131 15.82 8.05 14.83
N LYS A 132 15.50 8.60 13.65
CA LYS A 132 14.32 9.45 13.47
C LYS A 132 13.02 8.75 13.86
N ILE A 133 12.87 7.47 13.51
CA ILE A 133 11.68 6.70 13.88
C ILE A 133 11.59 6.50 15.40
N GLN A 134 12.73 6.24 16.06
CA GLN A 134 12.79 6.14 17.53
C GLN A 134 12.42 7.46 18.22
N ASP A 135 12.86 8.60 17.68
CA ASP A 135 12.54 9.92 18.23
C ASP A 135 11.07 10.33 18.01
N MET A 136 10.38 9.68 17.07
CA MET A 136 8.95 9.91 16.77
C MET A 136 7.99 9.02 17.59
N MET A 137 8.51 7.98 18.27
CA MET A 137 7.73 7.06 19.12
C MET A 137 7.74 7.49 20.59
#